data_AF-A0A269XIC9-F1
#
_entry.id   AF-A0A269XIC9-F1
#
_cell.length_a   1.000
_cell.length_b   1.000
_cell.length_c   1.000
_cell.angle_alpha   90.00
_cell.angle_beta   90.00
_cell.angle_gamma   90.00
#
_symmetry.space_group_name_H-M   'P 1'
#
loop_
_entity.id
_entity.type
_entity.pdbx_description
1 polymer ?
#
loop_
_entity_poly.entity_id
_entity_poly.type
_entity_poly.pdbx_seq_one_letter_code
_entity_poly.pdbx_strand_id
1 'polypeptide(L)'
;RKHLEGGFIQNIRQVGNDRRVEIDVQSKDEIGDTMYRTIILEIMGKHSNLILVDENRKIIEGFKHLTPNTNQYRTVMPGFEYEAPPSQNKLNPYEVSGQEALKYIDFNSGKISKQ
;
A
#
# COMPACT_ATOMS: atom_id res chain seq x y z
N ARG A 1 12.36 -8.29 13.09
CA ARG A 1 12.92 -8.09 14.45
C ARG A 1 13.86 -6.90 14.46
N LYS A 2 15.07 -6.98 13.89
CA LYS A 2 16.04 -5.86 13.76
C LYS A 2 15.46 -4.46 13.49
N HIS A 3 14.46 -4.33 12.61
CA HIS A 3 13.90 -3.02 12.24
C HIS A 3 12.65 -2.56 13.00
N LEU A 4 11.92 -3.47 13.63
CA LEU A 4 10.55 -3.22 14.13
C LEU A 4 10.36 -3.59 15.59
N GLU A 5 11.23 -4.42 16.15
CA GLU A 5 11.12 -4.88 17.54
C GLU A 5 11.32 -3.71 18.51
N GLY A 6 10.45 -3.63 19.52
CA GLY A 6 10.41 -2.48 20.43
C GLY A 6 9.96 -1.17 19.77
N GLY A 7 9.55 -1.19 18.50
CA GLY A 7 9.05 -0.02 17.79
C GLY A 7 7.64 0.40 18.22
N PHE A 8 7.36 1.69 18.11
CA PHE A 8 6.06 2.30 18.36
C PHE A 8 5.35 2.56 17.04
N ILE A 9 4.11 2.08 16.92
CA ILE A 9 3.25 2.41 15.79
C ILE A 9 2.83 3.88 15.91
N GLN A 10 3.20 4.68 14.93
CA GLN A 10 2.86 6.11 14.87
C GLN A 10 1.55 6.34 14.12
N ASN A 11 1.32 5.57 13.07
CA ASN A 11 0.14 5.74 12.23
C ASN A 11 -0.23 4.43 11.54
N ILE A 12 -1.52 4.29 11.23
CA ILE A 12 -2.06 3.23 10.39
C ILE A 12 -3.03 3.89 9.43
N ARG A 13 -2.77 3.80 8.12
CA ARG A 13 -3.63 4.39 7.08
C ARG A 13 -3.91 3.43 5.95
N GLN A 14 -5.13 3.48 5.43
CA GLN A 14 -5.44 2.96 4.11
C GLN A 14 -5.04 4.00 3.06
N VAL A 15 -4.48 3.58 1.92
CA VAL A 15 -4.14 4.51 0.85
C VAL A 15 -5.27 4.58 -0.18
N GLY A 16 -5.91 5.75 -0.27
CA GLY A 16 -7.12 5.94 -1.08
C GLY A 16 -8.22 4.96 -0.64
N ASN A 17 -8.89 4.33 -1.61
CA ASN A 17 -9.79 3.21 -1.36
C ASN A 17 -9.27 1.90 -1.97
N ASP A 18 -7.95 1.74 -2.03
CA ASP A 18 -7.34 0.50 -2.46
C ASP A 18 -7.14 -0.45 -1.26
N ARG A 19 -6.91 -1.73 -1.53
CA ARG A 19 -6.61 -2.77 -0.53
C ARG A 19 -5.13 -2.71 -0.11
N ARG A 20 -4.65 -1.51 0.19
CA ARG A 20 -3.29 -1.23 0.65
C ARG A 20 -3.34 -0.46 1.97
N VAL A 21 -2.64 -0.99 2.97
CA VAL A 21 -2.49 -0.38 4.30
C VAL A 21 -1.02 -0.07 4.53
N GLU A 22 -0.74 1.13 5.00
CA GLU A 22 0.59 1.54 5.44
C GLU A 22 0.59 1.75 6.96
N ILE A 23 1.56 1.13 7.63
CA ILE A 23 1.76 1.23 9.07
C ILE A 23 3.13 1.87 9.28
N ASP A 24 3.13 3.08 9.83
CA ASP A 24 4.36 3.78 10.16
C ASP A 24 4.82 3.35 11.56
N VAL A 25 6.07 2.93 11.66
CA VAL A 25 6.70 2.46 12.89
C VAL A 25 7.95 3.29 13.14
N GLN A 26 8.02 3.89 14.32
CA GLN A 26 9.23 4.51 14.83
C GLN A 26 9.95 3.51 15.74
N SER A 27 11.23 3.25 15.49
CA SER A 27 12.05 2.33 16.28
C SER A 27 13.42 2.94 16.57
N LYS A 28 14.27 2.15 17.23
CA LYS A 28 15.66 2.50 17.53
C LYS A 28 16.60 1.53 16.83
N ASP A 29 17.73 2.02 16.35
CA ASP A 29 18.77 1.18 15.78
C ASP A 29 19.66 0.54 16.87
N GLU A 30 20.72 -0.16 16.46
CA GLU A 30 21.63 -0.86 17.38
C GLU A 30 22.47 0.09 18.26
N ILE A 31 22.55 1.37 17.92
CA ILE A 31 23.35 2.40 18.61
C ILE A 31 22.43 3.38 19.38
N GLY A 32 21.12 3.31 19.18
CA GLY A 32 20.10 4.10 19.88
C GLY A 32 19.54 5.27 19.07
N ASP A 33 19.91 5.38 17.80
CA ASP A 33 19.39 6.39 16.89
C ASP A 33 17.95 6.08 16.48
N THR A 34 17.16 7.13 16.27
CA THR A 34 15.76 6.98 15.86
C THR A 34 15.65 6.58 14.40
N MET A 35 14.92 5.51 14.12
CA MET A 35 14.62 5.03 12.77
C MET A 35 13.12 5.13 12.49
N TYR A 36 12.78 5.45 11.24
CA TYR A 36 11.40 5.43 10.76
C TYR A 36 11.25 4.37 9.67
N ARG A 37 10.24 3.53 9.81
CA ARG A 37 9.98 2.42 8.90
C ARG A 37 8.51 2.42 8.54
N THR A 38 8.20 2.04 7.31
CA THR A 38 6.81 1.83 6.89
C THR A 38 6.62 0.38 6.50
N ILE A 39 5.64 -0.28 7.09
CA ILE A 39 5.17 -1.59 6.66
C ILE A 39 4.02 -1.35 5.69
N ILE A 40 4.17 -1.81 4.45
CA ILE A 40 3.19 -1.71 3.38
C ILE A 40 2.58 -3.09 3.18
N LEU A 41 1.30 -3.21 3.51
CA LEU A 41 0.50 -4.40 3.28
C LEU A 41 -0.37 -4.21 2.05
N GLU A 42 -0.24 -5.11 1.08
CA GLU A 42 -1.03 -5.12 -0.15
C GLU A 42 -1.84 -6.42 -0.22
N ILE A 43 -3.17 -6.31 -0.30
CA ILE A 43 -4.09 -7.45 -0.29
C ILE A 43 -4.73 -7.59 -1.66
N MET A 44 -4.14 -8.44 -2.50
CA MET A 44 -4.49 -8.61 -3.92
C MET A 44 -4.62 -10.09 -4.31
N GLY A 45 -4.99 -10.97 -3.38
CA GLY A 45 -5.06 -12.42 -3.59
C GLY A 45 -3.66 -13.02 -3.80
N LYS A 46 -3.43 -13.70 -4.93
CA LYS A 46 -2.12 -14.33 -5.24
C LYS A 46 -0.96 -13.32 -5.29
N HIS A 47 -1.27 -12.06 -5.62
CA HIS A 47 -0.31 -10.95 -5.69
C HIS A 47 -0.13 -10.19 -4.38
N SER A 48 -0.78 -10.63 -3.28
CA SER A 48 -0.61 -9.97 -1.98
C SER A 48 0.85 -10.00 -1.53
N ASN A 49 1.30 -8.91 -0.90
CA ASN A 49 2.66 -8.77 -0.40
C ASN A 49 2.67 -7.97 0.91
N LEU A 50 3.75 -8.14 1.67
CA LEU A 50 4.07 -7.36 2.86
C LEU A 50 5.49 -6.85 2.70
N ILE A 51 5.65 -5.53 2.60
CA ILE A 51 6.90 -4.89 2.21
C ILE A 51 7.30 -3.91 3.31
N LEU A 52 8.56 -3.97 3.73
CA LEU A 52 9.16 -3.04 4.68
C LEU A 52 10.03 -2.05 3.92
N VAL A 53 9.80 -0.76 4.15
CA VAL A 53 10.58 0.33 3.54
C VAL A 53 11.18 1.25 4.60
N ASP A 54 12.27 1.93 4.24
CA ASP A 54 12.86 3.02 5.03
C ASP A 54 12.12 4.35 4.81
N GLU A 55 12.62 5.40 5.46
CA GLU A 55 12.08 6.76 5.37
C GLU A 55 12.13 7.35 3.94
N ASN A 56 13.04 6.87 3.09
CA ASN A 56 13.18 7.27 1.70
C ASN A 56 12.40 6.33 0.76
N ARG A 57 11.48 5.53 1.30
CA ARG A 57 10.71 4.50 0.55
C ARG A 57 11.58 3.45 -0.12
N LYS A 58 12.84 3.30 0.28
CA LYS A 58 13.70 2.21 -0.20
C LYS A 58 13.29 0.92 0.48
N ILE A 59 13.10 -0.12 -0.33
CA ILE A 59 12.74 -1.45 0.14
C ILE A 59 13.90 -2.00 0.95
N ILE A 60 13.60 -2.33 2.20
CA ILE A 60 14.49 -3.06 3.08
C ILE A 60 14.27 -4.54 2.87
N GLU A 61 13.00 -4.97 2.83
CA GLU A 61 12.63 -6.36 2.59
C GLU A 61 11.19 -6.47 2.09
N GLY A 62 10.89 -7.53 1.33
CA GLY A 62 9.53 -7.91 0.95
C GLY A 62 9.28 -9.39 1.20
N PHE A 63 8.07 -9.75 1.65
CA PHE A 63 7.70 -11.14 1.86
C PHE A 63 7.75 -11.96 0.57
N LYS A 64 7.41 -11.33 -0.57
CA LYS A 64 7.62 -11.87 -1.91
C LYS A 64 8.53 -10.93 -2.70
N HIS A 65 9.58 -11.49 -3.25
CA HIS A 65 10.47 -10.81 -4.19
C HIS A 65 9.88 -10.83 -5.59
N LEU A 66 9.90 -9.67 -6.25
CA LEU A 66 9.49 -9.51 -7.65
C LEU A 66 10.67 -8.94 -8.41
N THR A 67 11.24 -9.75 -9.29
CA THR A 67 12.34 -9.35 -10.17
C THR A 67 11.77 -8.83 -11.50
N PRO A 68 12.54 -8.04 -12.27
CA PRO A 68 12.13 -7.60 -13.60
C PRO A 68 11.68 -8.76 -14.53
N ASN A 69 12.24 -9.96 -14.34
CA ASN A 69 11.88 -11.15 -15.12
C ASN A 69 10.55 -11.79 -14.71
N THR A 70 10.14 -11.62 -13.44
CA THR A 70 8.90 -12.22 -12.90
C THR A 70 7.74 -11.23 -12.87
N ASN A 71 8.04 -9.93 -12.92
CA ASN A 71 7.05 -8.87 -12.97
C ASN A 71 7.57 -7.70 -13.80
N GLN A 72 6.87 -7.38 -14.87
CA GLN A 72 7.24 -6.27 -15.78
C GLN A 72 6.79 -4.89 -15.27
N TYR A 73 5.90 -4.85 -14.27
CA TYR A 73 5.31 -3.60 -13.81
C TYR A 73 6.14 -2.89 -12.74
N ARG A 74 6.75 -3.65 -11.84
CA ARG A 74 7.61 -3.10 -10.78
C ARG A 74 8.56 -4.15 -10.22
N THR A 75 9.65 -3.67 -9.62
CA THR A 75 10.59 -4.51 -8.86
C THR A 75 10.30 -4.40 -7.36
N VAL A 76 10.28 -5.53 -6.67
CA VAL A 76 10.21 -5.58 -5.20
C VAL A 76 11.40 -6.41 -4.72
N MET A 77 12.49 -5.71 -4.41
CA MET A 77 13.75 -6.28 -3.97
C MET A 77 14.43 -5.31 -3.00
N PRO A 78 15.17 -5.81 -1.98
CA PRO A 78 15.99 -4.96 -1.13
C PRO A 78 16.89 -4.02 -1.93
N GLY A 79 16.91 -2.75 -1.55
CA GLY A 79 17.72 -1.72 -2.18
C GLY A 79 17.04 -0.93 -3.29
N PHE A 80 15.90 -1.37 -3.80
CA PHE A 80 15.11 -0.64 -4.80
C PHE A 80 14.13 0.32 -4.12
N GLU A 81 13.73 1.38 -4.82
CA GLU A 81 12.65 2.26 -4.35
C GLU A 81 11.30 1.54 -4.49
N TYR A 82 10.42 1.71 -3.50
CA TYR A 82 9.09 1.14 -3.55
C TYR A 82 8.22 1.89 -4.55
N GLU A 83 7.65 1.12 -5.48
CA GLU A 83 6.61 1.58 -6.39
C GLU A 83 5.28 0.90 -6.05
N ALA A 84 4.21 1.69 -6.03
CA ALA A 84 2.86 1.19 -5.89
C ALA A 84 2.48 0.25 -7.05
N PRO A 85 1.56 -0.70 -6.86
CA PRO A 85 0.92 -1.39 -7.98
C PRO A 85 0.26 -0.37 -8.92
N PRO A 86 0.15 -0.68 -10.22
CA PRO A 86 -0.46 0.23 -11.19
C PRO A 86 -1.89 0.60 -10.78
N SER A 87 -2.17 1.91 -10.76
CA SER A 87 -3.50 2.45 -10.46
C SER A 87 -4.52 2.01 -11.51
N GLN A 88 -5.76 1.74 -11.07
CA GLN A 88 -6.89 1.52 -11.99
C GLN A 88 -7.56 2.82 -12.43
N ASN A 89 -7.09 3.98 -11.95
CA ASN A 89 -7.66 5.31 -12.21
C ASN A 89 -9.18 5.37 -11.98
N LYS A 90 -9.64 4.65 -10.95
CA LYS A 90 -11.03 4.69 -10.49
C LYS A 90 -11.19 5.78 -9.44
N LEU A 91 -12.38 6.35 -9.38
CA LEU A 91 -12.73 7.33 -8.36
C LEU A 91 -12.82 6.65 -7.00
N ASN A 92 -12.30 7.34 -5.98
CA ASN A 92 -12.49 6.93 -4.60
C ASN A 92 -13.91 7.31 -4.16
N PRO A 93 -14.81 6.36 -3.84
CA PRO A 93 -16.17 6.67 -3.44
C PRO A 93 -16.27 7.47 -2.14
N TYR A 94 -15.23 7.47 -1.30
CA TYR A 94 -15.17 8.31 -0.09
C TYR A 94 -14.82 9.77 -0.39
N GLU A 95 -14.40 10.09 -1.61
CA GLU A 95 -14.04 11.44 -2.07
C GLU A 95 -15.11 12.04 -3.00
N VAL A 96 -16.22 11.34 -3.23
CA VAL A 96 -17.29 11.75 -4.14
C VAL A 96 -18.54 12.10 -3.34
N SER A 97 -19.16 13.25 -3.65
CA SER A 97 -20.42 13.62 -3.02
C SER A 97 -21.58 12.77 -3.52
N GLY A 98 -22.66 12.66 -2.73
CA GLY A 98 -23.85 11.90 -3.15
C GLY A 98 -24.43 12.37 -4.49
N GLN A 99 -24.41 13.68 -4.77
CA GLN A 99 -24.88 14.23 -6.05
C GLN A 99 -23.98 13.84 -7.23
N GLU A 100 -22.67 13.81 -7.04
CA GLU A 100 -21.73 13.38 -8.07
C GLU A 100 -21.81 11.88 -8.32
N ALA A 101 -22.02 11.08 -7.27
CA ALA A 101 -22.19 9.63 -7.39
C ALA A 101 -23.37 9.26 -8.31
N LEU A 102 -24.47 10.03 -8.29
CA LEU A 102 -25.64 9.80 -9.16
C LEU A 102 -25.28 9.83 -10.66
N LYS A 103 -24.22 10.55 -11.07
CA LYS A 103 -23.77 10.60 -12.47
C LYS A 103 -23.26 9.25 -12.98
N TYR A 104 -22.89 8.34 -12.07
CA TYR A 104 -22.36 7.02 -12.39
C TYR A 104 -23.42 5.91 -12.30
N ILE A 105 -24.68 6.24 -11.96
CA ILE A 105 -25.78 5.29 -11.84
C ILE A 105 -26.71 5.41 -13.05
N ASP A 106 -26.83 4.33 -13.82
CA ASP A 106 -27.87 4.13 -14.82
C ASP A 106 -29.13 3.54 -14.18
N PHE A 107 -30.08 4.41 -13.87
CA PHE A 107 -31.37 4.06 -13.27
C PHE A 107 -32.25 3.18 -14.18
N ASN A 108 -32.01 3.14 -15.49
CA ASN A 108 -32.86 2.43 -16.44
C ASN A 108 -32.37 1.01 -16.75
N SER A 109 -31.13 0.65 -16.39
CA SER A 109 -30.56 -0.68 -16.69
C SER A 109 -31.06 -1.81 -15.78
N GLY A 110 -31.89 -1.51 -14.78
CA GLY A 110 -32.53 -2.49 -13.89
C GLY A 110 -31.58 -3.28 -12.97
N LYS A 111 -30.28 -2.94 -12.96
CA LYS A 111 -29.24 -3.63 -12.16
C LYS A 111 -28.52 -2.67 -11.21
N ILE A 112 -29.26 -1.79 -10.53
CA ILE A 112 -28.69 -0.75 -9.65
C ILE A 112 -27.76 -1.36 -8.59
N SER A 113 -28.05 -2.55 -8.06
CA SER A 113 -27.20 -3.23 -7.07
C SER A 113 -25.85 -3.75 -7.58
N LYS A 114 -25.64 -3.76 -8.89
CA LYS A 114 -24.38 -4.22 -9.55
C LYS A 114 -23.62 -3.06 -10.21
N GLN A 115 -24.13 -1.85 -10.08
CA GLN A 115 -23.50 -0.64 -10.59
C GLN A 115 -22.67 0.06 -9.52
#